data_AF-A0A1C4AGQ2-F1
#
_entry.id   AF-A0A1C4AGQ2-F1
#
_cell.length_a   1.000
_cell.length_b   1.000
_cell.length_c   1.000
_cell.angle_alpha   90.00
_cell.angle_beta   90.00
_cell.angle_gamma   90.00
#
_symmetry.space_group_name_H-M   'P 1'
#
loop_
_entity.id
_entity.type
_entity.pdbx_description
1 polymer ?
#
loop_
_entity_poly.entity_id
_entity_poly.type
_entity_poly.pdbx_seq_one_letter_code
_entity_poly.pdbx_strand_id
1 'polypeptide(L)' 'MGLIALHYEEGQTPLDEDEKDGLLIPSVTTRGELDEVEQRNI' A
#
# COMPACT_ATOMS: atom_id res chain seq x y z
N MET A 1 11.62 -1.83 -5.25
CA MET A 1 11.57 -1.97 -3.78
C MET A 1 10.45 -2.94 -3.47
N GLY A 2 10.71 -4.02 -2.74
CA GLY A 2 9.71 -5.05 -2.48
C GLY A 2 8.65 -4.58 -1.50
N LEU A 3 7.47 -5.19 -1.55
CA LEU A 3 6.42 -5.03 -0.54
C LEU A 3 7.02 -5.29 0.85
N ILE A 4 6.76 -4.38 1.79
CA ILE A 4 6.96 -4.66 3.21
C ILE A 4 6.06 -5.86 3.52
N ALA A 5 6.57 -6.85 4.24
CA ALA A 5 5.77 -8.01 4.62
C ALA A 5 4.46 -7.55 5.28
N LEU A 6 3.33 -7.75 4.60
CA LEU A 6 2.03 -7.27 5.05
C LEU A 6 1.63 -8.07 6.30
N HIS A 7 1.46 -7.35 7.40
CA HIS A 7 0.89 -7.89 8.63
C HIS A 7 -0.59 -7.51 8.68
N TYR A 8 -1.45 -8.51 8.76
CA TYR A 8 -2.90 -8.31 8.83
C TYR A 8 -3.39 -8.39 10.27
N GLU A 9 -4.26 -7.46 10.65
CA GLU A 9 -4.99 -7.47 11.92
C GLU A 9 -6.35 -8.17 11.79
N GLU A 10 -6.97 -8.51 12.91
CA GLU A 10 -8.26 -9.19 12.93
C GLU A 10 -9.34 -8.35 12.21
N GLY A 11 -10.07 -9.00 11.29
CA GLY A 11 -11.13 -8.35 10.51
C GLY A 11 -10.67 -7.66 9.22
N GLN A 12 -9.37 -7.65 8.93
CA GLN A 12 -8.88 -7.19 7.62
C GLN A 12 -9.08 -8.25 6.53
N THR A 13 -9.31 -7.79 5.30
CA THR A 13 -9.30 -8.64 4.11
C THR A 13 -7.85 -8.76 3.60
N PRO A 14 -7.26 -9.96 3.57
CA PRO A 14 -5.94 -10.17 2.99
C PRO A 14 -5.96 -9.85 1.49
N LEU A 15 -4.86 -9.30 0.99
CA LEU A 15 -4.70 -9.06 -0.45
C LEU A 15 -4.27 -10.34 -1.15
N ASP A 16 -4.85 -10.63 -2.31
CA ASP A 16 -4.35 -11.66 -3.22
C ASP A 16 -3.09 -11.19 -3.98
N GLU A 17 -2.51 -12.07 -4.80
CA GLU A 17 -1.26 -11.75 -5.52
C GLU A 17 -1.48 -10.71 -6.63
N ASP A 18 -2.64 -10.72 -7.30
CA ASP A 18 -2.96 -9.77 -8.37
C ASP A 18 -3.17 -8.36 -7.78
N GLU A 19 -3.83 -8.27 -6.62
CA GLU A 19 -4.02 -7.04 -5.87
C GLU A 19 -2.68 -6.45 -5.38
N LYS A 20 -1.74 -7.31 -4.94
CA LYS A 20 -0.40 -6.89 -4.53
C LYS A 20 0.41 -6.34 -5.70
N ASP A 21 0.32 -6.97 -6.87
CA ASP A 21 1.00 -6.51 -8.08
C ASP A 21 0.47 -5.15 -8.58
N GLY A 22 -0.78 -4.83 -8.26
CA GLY A 22 -1.39 -3.52 -8.54
C GLY A 22 -0.95 -2.39 -7.61
N LEU A 23 -0.22 -2.67 -6.53
CA LEU A 23 0.18 -1.64 -5.55
C LEU A 23 1.28 -0.72 -6.10
N LEU A 24 0.98 0.57 -6.18
CA LEU A 24 1.93 1.60 -6.63
C LEU A 24 2.94 1.99 -5.54
N ILE A 25 2.61 1.74 -4.27
CA ILE A 25 3.45 2.00 -3.10
C ILE A 25 3.32 0.87 -2.07
N PRO A 26 4.39 0.55 -1.32
CA PRO A 26 4.40 -0.60 -0.40
C PRO A 26 3.62 -0.38 0.91
N SER A 27 3.61 0.84 1.46
CA SER A 27 2.83 1.22 2.65
C SER A 27 2.89 2.74 2.86
N VAL A 28 1.92 3.31 3.59
CA VAL A 28 1.98 4.67 4.14
C VAL A 28 1.69 4.65 5.63
N THR A 29 2.38 5.48 6.39
CA THR A 29 2.20 5.64 7.85
C THR A 29 1.33 6.85 8.16
N THR A 30 1.28 7.83 7.26
CA THR A 30 0.48 9.06 7.44
C THR A 30 -0.32 9.39 6.18
N ARG A 31 -1.37 10.20 6.36
CA ARG A 31 -2.14 10.73 5.22
C ARG A 31 -1.29 11.63 4.33
N GLY A 32 -0.39 12.44 4.90
CA GLY A 32 0.47 13.34 4.13
C GLY A 32 1.41 12.60 3.17
N GLU A 33 1.92 11.42 3.56
CA GLU A 33 2.69 10.55 2.66
C GLU A 33 1.87 10.07 1.47
N LEU A 34 0.60 9.69 1.70
CA LEU A 34 -0.31 9.33 0.62
C LEU A 34 -0.56 10.51 -0.33
N ASP A 35 -0.83 11.68 0.24
CA ASP A 35 -1.10 12.90 -0.54
C ASP A 35 0.12 13.27 -1.42
N GLU A 36 1.34 13.18 -0.89
CA GLU A 36 2.57 13.42 -1.67
C GLU A 36 2.74 12.45 -2.84
N VAL A 37 2.40 11.18 -2.66
CA VAL A 37 2.45 10.17 -3.72
C VAL A 37 1.41 10.47 -4.79
N GLU A 38 0.17 10.75 -4.39
CA GLU A 38 -0.92 11.07 -5.31
C GLU A 38 -0.58 12.29 -6.16
N GLN A 39 0.00 13.34 -5.56
CA GLN A 39 0.41 14.54 -6.28
C GLN A 39 1.53 14.31 -7.31
N ARG A 40 2.41 13.32 -7.10
CA ARG A 40 3.52 13.01 -8.03
C ARG A 40 3.08 12.18 -9.24
N ASN A 41 1.87 11.63 -9.23
CA ASN A 41 1.35 10.74 -10.27
C ASN A 41 0.39 11.44 -11.26
N ILE A 42 0.39 12.78 -11.28
CA ILE A 42 -0.33 13.64 -12.23
C ILE A 42 0.58 13.96 -13.42
#